data_AF-A0AAE4NTK9-F1
#
_entry.id   AF-A0AAE4NTK9-F1
#
_cell.length_a   1.000
_cell.length_b   1.000
_cell.length_c   1.000
_cell.angle_alpha   90.00
_cell.angle_beta   90.00
_cell.angle_gamma   90.00
#
_symmetry.space_group_name_H-M   'P 1'
#
loop_
_entity.id
_entity.type
_entity.pdbx_description
1 polymer ?
#
loop_
_entity_poly.entity_id
_entity_poly.type
_entity_poly.pdbx_seq_one_letter_code
_entity_poly.pdbx_strand_id
1 'polypeptide(L)'
;MNPLILRGTMFEKKKSGLTWDYLRERHSEILEDLKTLRDWDTVKAVIPESEELSDYSLLALQALASFIREFQIERNLLGERIGTLEGKLEDVRTEMREKDASFERRLKALEDSISDLQRKMLFVEGISNLVPRINEIEERLEANPAELLAKLEKRYAQLIEERVEQMINRRLREFEGSIPGMSGDLVKFLREIQEKNESLVVENYQLRKEVEPLKAALQAKEREVEELKKKLSSCNELSRRIDELQQRVQEYEEKAKMVSSIEKELMEITGAPTPGDAIALVRKMKNEYVPKSKLTPLLDEIKRLKAQVAKLEEENRSLLEKNEKLAEALRSIIEKGTGKEDE
;
A
#
# COMPACT_ATOMS: atom_id res chain seq x y z
N MET A 1 -104.14 -72.20 35.26
CA MET A 1 -104.89 -71.46 34.22
C MET A 1 -104.30 -70.06 34.11
N ASN A 2 -103.58 -69.82 33.01
CA ASN A 2 -103.28 -68.57 32.26
C ASN A 2 -102.95 -67.22 32.96
N PRO A 3 -102.12 -66.37 32.32
CA PRO A 3 -100.86 -66.67 31.62
C PRO A 3 -99.75 -65.59 31.82
N LEU A 4 -98.56 -65.89 31.28
CA LEU A 4 -97.45 -64.99 30.99
C LEU A 4 -97.87 -63.66 30.34
N ILE A 5 -97.03 -62.61 30.44
CA ILE A 5 -96.42 -61.86 29.32
C ILE A 5 -95.74 -60.53 29.77
N LEU A 6 -94.51 -60.29 29.24
CA LEU A 6 -93.71 -59.04 29.13
C LEU A 6 -93.01 -58.54 30.42
N ARG A 7 -91.76 -58.09 30.47
CA ARG A 7 -90.68 -57.70 29.54
C ARG A 7 -89.43 -57.64 30.45
N GLY A 8 -88.25 -58.16 30.14
CA GLY A 8 -87.51 -57.91 28.91
C GLY A 8 -86.90 -56.51 28.90
N THR A 9 -85.91 -56.23 29.76
CA THR A 9 -84.88 -55.18 29.56
C THR A 9 -83.58 -55.72 30.15
N MET A 10 -82.87 -56.58 29.42
CA MET A 10 -81.71 -56.16 28.62
C MET A 10 -80.94 -55.01 29.27
N PHE A 11 -80.03 -55.34 30.19
CA PHE A 11 -78.79 -54.58 30.30
C PHE A 11 -78.07 -54.69 28.95
N GLU A 12 -78.31 -53.71 28.08
CA GLU A 12 -77.43 -53.46 26.95
C GLU A 12 -76.03 -53.18 27.52
N LYS A 13 -75.16 -54.20 27.47
CA LYS A 13 -73.72 -53.97 27.50
C LYS A 13 -73.43 -53.06 26.32
N LYS A 14 -73.35 -51.74 26.58
CA LYS A 14 -72.74 -50.80 25.66
C LYS A 14 -71.36 -51.33 25.34
N LYS A 15 -71.21 -51.97 24.17
CA LYS A 15 -69.93 -52.07 23.49
C LYS A 15 -69.57 -50.64 23.10
N SER A 16 -69.09 -49.84 24.04
CA SER A 16 -68.28 -48.68 23.72
C SER A 16 -66.94 -49.23 23.25
N GLY A 17 -66.92 -49.74 22.01
CA GLY A 17 -65.65 -50.06 21.35
C GLY A 17 -64.82 -48.78 21.28
N LEU A 18 -63.50 -48.92 21.27
CA LEU A 18 -62.70 -47.86 20.67
C LEU A 18 -63.27 -47.66 19.26
N THR A 19 -63.80 -46.48 18.98
CA THR A 19 -64.26 -46.08 17.65
C THR A 19 -63.52 -44.78 17.32
N TRP A 20 -63.37 -44.46 16.03
CA TRP A 20 -62.61 -43.28 15.64
C TRP A 20 -63.22 -41.99 16.20
N ASP A 21 -64.54 -41.93 16.31
CA ASP A 21 -65.23 -40.81 16.93
C ASP A 21 -64.96 -40.71 18.44
N TYR A 22 -64.79 -41.85 19.14
CA TYR A 22 -64.36 -41.86 20.54
C TYR A 22 -62.92 -41.34 20.71
N LEU A 23 -62.00 -41.72 19.82
CA LEU A 23 -60.63 -41.18 19.82
C LEU A 23 -60.61 -39.69 19.49
N ARG A 24 -61.51 -39.22 18.61
CA ARG A 24 -61.63 -37.81 18.25
C ARG A 24 -62.14 -36.93 19.38
N GLU A 25 -63.11 -37.42 20.14
CA GLU A 25 -63.69 -36.65 21.25
C GLU A 25 -62.79 -36.64 22.49
N ARG A 26 -62.06 -37.74 22.76
CA ARG A 26 -61.32 -37.91 24.02
C ARG A 26 -59.81 -37.71 23.91
N HIS A 27 -59.25 -37.88 22.72
CA HIS A 27 -57.80 -37.82 22.47
C HIS A 27 -57.47 -36.96 21.24
N SER A 28 -58.02 -35.74 21.19
CA SER A 28 -57.81 -34.80 20.09
C SER A 28 -56.34 -34.41 19.90
N GLU A 29 -55.57 -34.29 20.98
CA GLU A 29 -54.14 -33.96 20.95
C GLU A 29 -53.33 -34.98 20.15
N ILE A 30 -53.56 -36.28 20.37
CA ILE A 30 -52.89 -37.37 19.64
C ILE A 30 -53.24 -37.33 18.14
N LEU A 31 -54.47 -36.91 17.80
CA LEU A 31 -54.88 -36.76 16.41
C LEU A 31 -54.26 -35.55 15.74
N GLU A 32 -54.03 -34.47 16.48
CA GLU A 32 -53.30 -33.31 15.97
C GLU A 32 -51.85 -33.68 15.67
N ASP A 33 -51.20 -34.41 16.58
CA ASP A 33 -49.84 -34.92 16.37
C ASP A 33 -49.77 -35.88 15.17
N LEU A 34 -50.71 -36.82 15.04
CA LEU A 34 -50.74 -37.74 13.90
C LEU A 34 -50.97 -37.03 12.55
N LYS A 35 -51.71 -35.92 12.54
CA LYS A 35 -51.88 -35.09 11.34
C LYS A 35 -50.62 -34.37 10.91
N THR A 36 -49.63 -34.21 11.80
CA THR A 36 -48.34 -33.61 11.44
C THR A 36 -47.45 -34.55 10.63
N LEU A 37 -47.77 -35.85 10.60
CA LEU A 37 -47.05 -36.83 9.78
C LEU A 37 -47.18 -36.48 8.30
N ARG A 38 -46.06 -36.56 7.59
CA ARG A 38 -45.94 -36.38 6.15
C ARG A 38 -46.80 -37.38 5.37
N ASP A 39 -46.89 -38.61 5.86
CA ASP A 39 -47.71 -39.68 5.27
C ASP A 39 -49.08 -39.84 5.97
N TRP A 40 -49.62 -38.77 6.59
CA TRP A 40 -50.89 -38.79 7.32
C TRP A 40 -52.05 -39.35 6.50
N ASP A 41 -52.15 -39.05 5.20
CA ASP A 41 -53.21 -39.58 4.35
C ASP A 41 -53.19 -41.12 4.26
N THR A 42 -51.99 -41.71 4.34
CA THR A 42 -51.79 -43.16 4.36
C THR A 42 -52.19 -43.76 5.70
N VAL A 43 -51.92 -43.07 6.81
CA VAL A 43 -52.34 -43.48 8.16
C VAL A 43 -53.87 -43.38 8.28
N LYS A 44 -54.45 -42.31 7.74
CA LYS A 44 -55.89 -42.05 7.72
C LYS A 44 -56.65 -43.11 6.92
N ALA A 45 -56.07 -43.61 5.83
CA ALA A 45 -56.67 -44.66 5.00
C ALA A 45 -56.83 -46.01 5.72
N VAL A 46 -56.06 -46.26 6.79
CA VAL A 46 -56.10 -47.51 7.57
C VAL A 46 -57.16 -47.47 8.68
N ILE A 47 -57.77 -46.30 8.95
CA ILE A 47 -58.80 -46.13 9.98
C ILE A 47 -60.03 -47.02 9.73
N PRO A 48 -60.63 -47.08 8.51
CA PRO A 48 -61.81 -47.90 8.26
C PRO A 48 -61.54 -49.40 8.40
N GLU A 49 -60.35 -49.86 7.98
CA GLU A 49 -59.91 -51.25 8.12
C GLU A 49 -59.66 -51.62 9.60
N SER A 50 -59.08 -50.69 10.37
CA SER A 50 -58.91 -50.85 11.82
C SER A 50 -60.24 -50.87 12.57
N GLU A 51 -61.23 -50.11 12.10
CA GLU A 51 -62.59 -50.10 12.63
C GLU A 51 -63.35 -51.39 12.34
N GLU A 52 -63.23 -51.91 11.11
CA GLU A 52 -63.84 -53.18 10.69
C GLU A 52 -63.31 -54.35 11.53
N LEU A 53 -62.00 -54.35 11.81
CA LEU A 53 -61.34 -55.36 12.64
C LEU A 53 -61.45 -55.09 14.15
N SER A 54 -61.96 -53.92 14.55
CA SER A 54 -61.94 -53.43 15.94
C SER A 54 -60.55 -53.45 16.59
N ASP A 55 -59.49 -53.35 15.79
CA ASP A 55 -58.10 -53.43 16.21
C ASP A 55 -57.30 -52.21 15.73
N TYR A 56 -57.12 -51.24 16.62
CA TYR A 56 -56.35 -50.02 16.38
C TYR A 56 -54.84 -50.21 16.49
N SER A 57 -54.37 -51.42 16.80
CA SER A 57 -52.93 -51.73 16.74
C SER A 57 -52.40 -51.59 15.31
N LEU A 58 -53.24 -51.86 14.29
CA LEU A 58 -52.91 -51.66 12.89
C LEU A 58 -52.68 -50.17 12.56
N LEU A 59 -53.57 -49.29 13.01
CA LEU A 59 -53.41 -47.83 12.87
C LEU A 59 -52.13 -47.34 13.58
N ALA A 60 -51.87 -47.83 14.80
CA ALA A 60 -50.68 -47.47 15.56
C ALA A 60 -49.39 -47.95 14.87
N LEU A 61 -49.37 -49.17 14.33
CA LEU A 61 -48.24 -49.71 13.58
C LEU A 61 -48.00 -48.92 12.29
N GLN A 62 -49.07 -48.54 11.58
CA GLN A 62 -48.94 -47.72 10.37
C GLN A 62 -48.41 -46.32 10.68
N ALA A 63 -48.91 -45.68 11.75
CA ALA A 63 -48.42 -44.39 12.22
C ALA A 63 -46.94 -44.44 12.65
N LEU A 64 -46.54 -45.51 13.35
CA LEU A 64 -45.14 -45.74 13.71
C LEU A 64 -44.28 -45.98 12.47
N ALA A 65 -44.78 -46.71 11.47
CA ALA A 65 -44.05 -46.96 10.23
C ALA A 65 -43.84 -45.68 9.39
N SER A 66 -44.83 -44.79 9.31
CA SER A 66 -44.68 -43.47 8.67
C SER A 66 -43.69 -42.59 9.43
N PHE A 67 -43.79 -42.56 10.77
CA PHE A 67 -42.86 -41.83 11.61
C PHE A 67 -41.41 -42.31 11.40
N ILE A 68 -41.16 -43.62 11.45
CA ILE A 68 -39.82 -44.18 11.19
C ILE A 68 -39.29 -43.77 9.80
N ARG A 69 -40.14 -43.76 8.76
CA ARG A 69 -39.76 -43.31 7.42
C ARG A 69 -39.36 -41.83 7.40
N GLU A 70 -40.14 -40.97 8.04
CA GLU A 70 -39.81 -39.54 8.17
C GLU A 70 -38.47 -39.33 8.88
N PHE A 71 -38.25 -40.01 10.02
CA PHE A 71 -36.98 -39.96 10.73
C PHE A 71 -35.80 -40.43 9.88
N GLN A 72 -35.99 -41.47 9.06
CA GLN A 72 -34.94 -41.93 8.14
C GLN A 72 -34.62 -40.89 7.07
N ILE A 73 -35.63 -40.21 6.52
CA ILE A 73 -35.44 -39.13 5.54
C ILE A 73 -34.69 -37.95 6.17
N GLU A 74 -35.11 -37.51 7.36
CA GLU A 74 -34.44 -36.41 8.08
C GLU A 74 -33.00 -36.77 8.44
N ARG A 75 -32.77 -37.99 8.92
CA ARG A 75 -31.42 -38.48 9.21
C ARG A 75 -30.54 -38.48 7.96
N ASN A 76 -31.07 -38.89 6.81
CA ASN A 76 -30.32 -38.88 5.56
C ASN A 76 -30.00 -37.45 5.12
N LEU A 77 -30.96 -36.53 5.20
CA LEU A 77 -30.75 -35.11 4.89
C LEU A 77 -29.71 -34.46 5.81
N LEU A 78 -29.75 -34.79 7.11
CA LEU A 78 -28.74 -34.36 8.07
C LEU A 78 -27.38 -34.95 7.74
N GLY A 79 -27.31 -36.23 7.34
CA GLY A 79 -26.09 -36.90 6.88
C GLY A 79 -25.48 -36.23 5.65
N GLU A 80 -26.31 -35.89 4.65
CA GLU A 80 -25.88 -35.12 3.47
C GLU A 80 -25.33 -33.75 3.87
N ARG A 81 -26.05 -33.03 4.75
CA ARG A 81 -25.62 -31.72 5.23
C ARG A 81 -24.30 -31.80 6.01
N ILE A 82 -24.12 -32.81 6.86
CA ILE A 82 -22.85 -33.08 7.55
C ILE A 82 -21.75 -33.34 6.53
N GLY A 83 -21.98 -34.21 5.52
CA GLY A 83 -21.00 -34.46 4.46
C GLY A 83 -20.61 -33.20 3.68
N THR A 84 -21.56 -32.31 3.38
CA THR A 84 -21.24 -31.02 2.73
C THR A 84 -20.42 -30.09 3.64
N LEU A 85 -20.67 -30.12 4.95
CA LEU A 85 -19.92 -29.32 5.92
C LEU A 85 -18.51 -29.88 6.13
N GLU A 86 -18.36 -31.21 6.17
CA GLU A 86 -17.06 -31.87 6.23
C GLU A 86 -16.22 -31.58 4.99
N GLY A 87 -16.82 -31.61 3.79
CA GLY A 87 -16.14 -31.21 2.55
C GLY A 87 -15.65 -29.75 2.61
N LYS A 88 -16.54 -28.81 2.97
CA LYS A 88 -16.16 -27.40 3.14
C LYS A 88 -15.09 -27.19 4.21
N LEU A 89 -15.13 -27.96 5.29
CA LEU A 89 -14.13 -27.89 6.35
C LEU A 89 -12.77 -28.36 5.85
N GLU A 90 -12.72 -29.42 5.04
CA GLU A 90 -11.47 -29.91 4.46
C GLU A 90 -10.92 -28.94 3.40
N ASP A 91 -11.77 -28.34 2.57
CA ASP A 91 -11.38 -27.27 1.64
C ASP A 91 -10.77 -26.08 2.39
N VAL A 92 -11.39 -25.63 3.47
CA VAL A 92 -10.84 -24.54 4.30
C VAL A 92 -9.52 -24.96 4.95
N ARG A 93 -9.37 -26.21 5.39
CA ARG A 93 -8.11 -26.72 5.96
C ARG A 93 -7.00 -26.77 4.92
N THR A 94 -7.29 -27.20 3.70
CA THR A 94 -6.29 -27.24 2.62
C THR A 94 -5.87 -25.84 2.21
N GLU A 95 -6.83 -24.92 2.01
CA GLU A 95 -6.53 -23.51 1.76
C GLU A 95 -5.69 -22.88 2.87
N MET A 96 -5.97 -23.18 4.14
CA MET A 96 -5.21 -22.66 5.26
C MET A 96 -3.78 -23.18 5.25
N ARG A 97 -3.57 -24.49 5.02
CA ARG A 97 -2.24 -25.09 4.91
C ARG A 97 -1.43 -24.49 3.76
N GLU A 98 -2.06 -24.21 2.62
CA GLU A 98 -1.39 -23.55 1.50
C GLU A 98 -1.00 -22.11 1.83
N LYS A 99 -1.90 -21.35 2.48
CA LYS A 99 -1.63 -19.99 2.94
C LYS A 99 -0.49 -19.98 3.95
N ASP A 100 -0.50 -20.86 4.94
CA ASP A 100 0.55 -20.98 5.95
C ASP A 100 1.91 -21.30 5.31
N ALA A 101 1.95 -22.28 4.39
CA ALA A 101 3.17 -22.60 3.66
C ALA A 101 3.67 -21.41 2.81
N SER A 102 2.76 -20.62 2.23
CA SER A 102 3.11 -19.42 1.48
C SER A 102 3.66 -18.30 2.39
N PHE A 103 3.10 -18.14 3.59
CA PHE A 103 3.56 -17.17 4.58
C PHE A 103 4.92 -17.56 5.13
N GLU A 104 5.16 -18.84 5.45
CA GLU A 104 6.47 -19.33 5.88
C GLU A 104 7.56 -19.07 4.84
N ARG A 105 7.27 -19.28 3.55
CA ARG A 105 8.22 -18.96 2.46
C ARG A 105 8.53 -17.47 2.39
N ARG A 106 7.51 -16.62 2.53
CA ARG A 106 7.70 -15.16 2.53
C ARG A 106 8.47 -14.67 3.75
N LEU A 107 8.23 -15.27 4.92
CA LEU A 107 8.98 -14.98 6.14
C LEU A 107 10.45 -15.34 5.99
N LYS A 108 10.77 -16.54 5.49
CA LYS A 108 12.16 -16.93 5.21
C LYS A 108 12.86 -15.99 4.23
N ALA A 109 12.18 -15.62 3.14
CA ALA A 109 12.75 -14.67 2.18
C ALA A 109 13.01 -13.27 2.80
N LEU A 110 12.13 -12.82 3.71
CA LEU A 110 12.34 -11.58 4.45
C LEU A 110 13.50 -11.71 5.45
N GLU A 111 13.60 -12.81 6.18
CA GLU A 111 14.72 -13.10 7.09
C GLU A 111 16.07 -13.10 6.34
N ASP A 112 16.12 -13.75 5.19
CA ASP A 112 17.31 -13.76 4.33
C ASP A 112 17.67 -12.34 3.89
N SER A 113 16.69 -11.54 3.46
CA SER A 113 16.92 -10.14 3.06
C SER A 113 17.41 -9.25 4.21
N ILE A 114 16.89 -9.48 5.43
CA ILE A 114 17.33 -8.77 6.64
C ILE A 114 18.78 -9.15 6.97
N SER A 115 19.13 -10.44 6.87
CA SER A 115 20.50 -10.91 7.10
C SER A 115 21.49 -10.28 6.10
N ASP A 116 21.07 -10.12 4.83
CA ASP A 116 21.86 -9.43 3.81
C ASP A 116 22.02 -7.95 4.10
N LEU A 117 20.96 -7.27 4.54
CA LEU A 117 21.02 -5.87 4.93
C LEU A 117 21.94 -5.67 6.14
N GLN A 118 21.89 -6.56 7.14
CA GLN A 118 22.79 -6.53 8.28
C GLN A 118 24.26 -6.70 7.85
N ARG A 119 24.55 -7.64 6.94
CA ARG A 119 25.89 -7.81 6.36
C ARG A 119 26.38 -6.54 5.64
N LYS A 120 25.52 -5.92 4.84
CA LYS A 120 25.83 -4.66 4.14
C LYS A 120 26.03 -3.50 5.11
N MET A 121 25.25 -3.43 6.19
CA MET A 121 25.38 -2.41 7.22
C MET A 121 26.73 -2.51 7.92
N LEU A 122 27.15 -3.71 8.33
CA LEU A 122 28.48 -3.93 8.92
C LEU A 122 29.61 -3.53 7.96
N PHE A 123 29.44 -3.76 6.66
CA PHE A 123 30.41 -3.32 5.66
C PHE A 123 30.48 -1.78 5.55
N VAL A 124 29.33 -1.11 5.54
CA VAL A 124 29.26 0.36 5.52
C VAL A 124 29.85 0.96 6.79
N GLU A 125 29.59 0.37 7.95
CA GLU A 125 30.20 0.77 9.22
C GLU A 125 31.74 0.58 9.18
N GLY A 126 32.21 -0.53 8.61
CA GLY A 126 33.63 -0.76 8.34
C GLY A 126 34.27 0.30 7.45
N ILE A 127 33.60 0.71 6.37
CA ILE A 127 34.04 1.81 5.51
C ILE A 127 34.02 3.14 6.27
N SER A 128 32.98 3.41 7.04
CA SER A 128 32.85 4.65 7.83
C SER A 128 34.03 4.82 8.78
N ASN A 129 34.49 3.74 9.40
CA ASN A 129 35.68 3.74 10.26
C ASN A 129 36.99 4.01 9.50
N LEU A 130 37.03 3.80 8.18
CA LEU A 130 38.19 4.10 7.33
C LEU A 130 38.19 5.54 6.80
N VAL A 131 37.03 6.21 6.74
CA VAL A 131 36.92 7.60 6.25
C VAL A 131 37.89 8.56 6.96
N PRO A 132 38.04 8.55 8.30
CA PRO A 132 39.00 9.43 8.97
C PRO A 132 40.45 9.17 8.53
N ARG A 133 40.83 7.91 8.34
CA ARG A 133 42.18 7.55 7.87
C ARG A 133 42.40 7.98 6.42
N ILE A 134 41.37 7.88 5.57
CA ILE A 134 41.43 8.37 4.20
C ILE A 134 41.63 9.88 4.20
N ASN A 135 40.87 10.62 5.00
CA ASN A 135 41.02 12.07 5.14
C ASN A 135 42.43 12.47 5.65
N GLU A 136 42.97 11.77 6.65
CA GLU A 136 44.35 12.01 7.12
C GLU A 136 45.40 11.74 6.02
N ILE A 137 45.19 10.70 5.21
CA ILE A 137 46.07 10.39 4.08
C ILE A 137 45.95 11.46 3.00
N GLU A 138 44.74 11.90 2.67
CA GLU A 138 44.49 13.00 1.72
C GLU A 138 45.18 14.29 2.18
N GLU A 139 45.02 14.68 3.44
CA GLU A 139 45.67 15.88 4.00
C GLU A 139 47.20 15.80 3.92
N ARG A 140 47.78 14.63 4.22
CA ARG A 140 49.23 14.40 4.03
C ARG A 140 49.65 14.44 2.57
N LEU A 141 48.80 13.96 1.67
CA LEU A 141 49.08 13.92 0.24
C LEU A 141 48.98 15.31 -0.40
N GLU A 142 48.14 16.20 0.14
CA GLU A 142 48.10 17.62 -0.23
C GLU A 142 49.27 18.42 0.36
N ALA A 143 49.69 18.12 1.60
CA ALA A 143 50.80 18.80 2.25
C ALA A 143 52.18 18.48 1.63
N ASN A 144 52.40 17.23 1.23
CA ASN A 144 53.68 16.76 0.66
C ASN A 144 54.17 17.53 -0.59
N PRO A 145 53.36 17.75 -1.64
CA PRO A 145 53.79 18.48 -2.83
C PRO A 145 54.07 19.95 -2.52
N ALA A 146 53.31 20.59 -1.63
CA ALA A 146 53.55 21.97 -1.20
C ALA A 146 54.89 22.10 -0.46
N GLU A 147 55.19 21.17 0.45
CA GLU A 147 56.49 21.12 1.13
C GLU A 147 57.65 20.81 0.18
N LEU A 148 57.47 19.87 -0.75
CA LEU A 148 58.49 19.52 -1.74
C LEU A 148 58.78 20.70 -2.67
N LEU A 149 57.75 21.41 -3.14
CA LEU A 149 57.91 22.63 -3.95
C LEU A 149 58.67 23.71 -3.18
N ALA A 150 58.32 23.99 -1.93
CA ALA A 150 59.03 24.97 -1.11
C ALA A 150 60.51 24.58 -0.86
N LYS A 151 60.78 23.29 -0.62
CA LYS A 151 62.16 22.78 -0.47
C LYS A 151 62.94 22.85 -1.78
N LEU A 152 62.30 22.58 -2.92
CA LEU A 152 62.92 22.68 -4.24
C LEU A 152 63.20 24.13 -4.62
N GLU A 153 62.26 25.05 -4.45
CA GLU A 153 62.46 26.49 -4.68
C GLU A 153 63.64 27.03 -3.87
N LYS A 154 63.72 26.67 -2.59
CA LYS A 154 64.84 27.07 -1.73
C LYS A 154 66.17 26.52 -2.21
N ARG A 155 66.21 25.25 -2.64
CA ARG A 155 67.43 24.64 -3.20
C ARG A 155 67.81 25.28 -4.54
N TYR A 156 66.85 25.51 -5.44
CA TYR A 156 67.11 26.15 -6.73
C TYR A 156 67.57 27.60 -6.56
N ALA A 157 67.00 28.36 -5.63
CA ALA A 157 67.44 29.73 -5.32
C ALA A 157 68.91 29.75 -4.87
N GLN A 158 69.28 28.86 -3.94
CA GLN A 158 70.68 28.74 -3.47
C GLN A 158 71.63 28.33 -4.61
N LEU A 159 71.22 27.36 -5.43
CA LEU A 159 72.04 26.87 -6.54
C LEU A 159 72.18 27.93 -7.64
N ILE A 160 71.15 28.75 -7.88
CA ILE A 160 71.20 29.89 -8.79
C ILE A 160 72.15 30.96 -8.25
N GLU A 161 72.05 31.35 -6.97
CA GLU A 161 72.96 32.31 -6.35
C GLU A 161 74.42 31.84 -6.47
N GLU A 162 74.69 30.59 -6.11
CA GLU A 162 76.03 30.02 -6.17
C GLU A 162 76.55 29.94 -7.61
N ARG A 163 75.70 29.61 -8.59
CA ARG A 163 76.08 29.56 -10.01
C ARG A 163 76.30 30.95 -10.60
N VAL A 164 75.50 31.94 -10.19
CA VAL A 164 75.64 33.34 -10.58
C VAL A 164 76.94 33.90 -10.02
N GLU A 165 77.24 33.64 -8.75
CA GLU A 165 78.48 34.07 -8.10
C GLU A 165 79.70 33.39 -8.73
N GLN A 166 79.62 32.09 -9.05
CA GLN A 166 80.65 31.39 -9.82
C GLN A 166 80.82 31.96 -11.24
N MET A 167 79.73 32.30 -11.95
CA MET A 167 79.81 32.90 -13.29
C MET A 167 80.40 34.31 -13.26
N ILE A 168 80.02 35.13 -12.29
CA ILE A 168 80.57 36.47 -12.09
C ILE A 168 82.07 36.36 -11.80
N ASN A 169 82.46 35.50 -10.88
CA ASN A 169 83.87 35.27 -10.54
C ASN A 169 84.68 34.68 -11.69
N ARG A 170 84.10 33.76 -12.48
CA ARG A 170 84.74 33.23 -13.69
C ARG A 170 84.88 34.30 -14.76
N ARG A 171 83.83 35.07 -15.06
CA ARG A 171 83.90 36.15 -16.06
C ARG A 171 84.85 37.27 -15.65
N LEU A 172 84.97 37.59 -14.36
CA LEU A 172 85.98 38.52 -13.86
C LEU A 172 87.40 37.99 -14.12
N ARG A 173 87.66 36.72 -13.80
CA ARG A 173 88.97 36.08 -14.04
C ARG A 173 89.27 35.86 -15.53
N GLU A 174 88.26 35.57 -16.34
CA GLU A 174 88.38 35.42 -17.80
C GLU A 174 88.63 36.77 -18.48
N PHE A 175 88.09 37.88 -17.95
CA PHE A 175 88.40 39.23 -18.43
C PHE A 175 89.83 39.66 -18.11
N GLU A 176 90.40 39.18 -17.00
CA GLU A 176 91.81 39.41 -16.64
C GLU A 176 92.78 38.50 -17.42
N GLY A 177 92.32 37.38 -17.99
CA GLY A 177 93.17 36.37 -18.63
C GLY A 177 93.05 36.25 -20.16
N SER A 178 92.07 36.88 -20.81
CA SER A 178 91.79 36.65 -22.24
C SER A 178 92.48 37.65 -23.18
N ILE A 179 93.81 37.55 -23.28
CA ILE A 179 94.58 37.86 -24.49
C ILE A 179 95.62 36.74 -24.64
N PRO A 180 95.74 35.95 -25.73
CA PRO A 180 94.82 35.40 -26.76
C PRO A 180 94.94 33.84 -26.94
N GLY A 181 93.97 33.12 -27.56
CA GLY A 181 94.17 31.67 -27.85
C GLY A 181 92.99 30.81 -28.37
N MET A 182 92.18 31.31 -29.31
CA MET A 182 90.82 30.82 -29.63
C MET A 182 90.64 29.51 -30.43
N SER A 183 91.63 28.61 -30.53
CA SER A 183 91.52 27.43 -31.43
C SER A 183 91.32 26.07 -30.72
N GLY A 184 91.81 25.90 -29.49
CA GLY A 184 91.59 24.67 -28.70
C GLY A 184 90.24 24.61 -27.99
N ASP A 185 89.66 25.78 -27.68
CA ASP A 185 88.43 25.88 -26.91
C ASP A 185 87.22 25.41 -27.70
N LEU A 186 87.19 25.63 -29.02
CA LEU A 186 86.07 25.20 -29.87
C LEU A 186 85.90 23.67 -29.89
N VAL A 187 87.02 22.93 -29.91
CA VAL A 187 87.01 21.45 -29.94
C VAL A 187 86.59 20.88 -28.58
N LYS A 188 87.01 21.52 -27.47
CA LYS A 188 86.54 21.18 -26.13
C LYS A 188 85.05 21.50 -25.97
N PHE A 189 84.60 22.65 -26.47
CA PHE A 189 83.20 23.07 -26.41
C PHE A 189 82.29 22.13 -27.20
N LEU A 190 82.72 21.69 -28.40
CA LEU A 190 82.00 20.70 -29.18
C LEU A 190 81.93 19.34 -28.48
N ARG A 191 83.00 18.91 -27.80
CA ARG A 191 82.99 17.67 -27.01
C ARG A 191 82.06 17.77 -25.80
N GLU A 192 82.07 18.89 -25.08
CA GLU A 192 81.17 19.14 -23.95
C GLU A 192 79.70 19.19 -24.37
N ILE A 193 79.41 19.75 -25.56
CA ILE A 193 78.06 19.72 -26.13
C ILE A 193 77.64 18.29 -26.47
N GLN A 194 78.55 17.49 -27.02
CA GLN A 194 78.26 16.12 -27.41
C GLN A 194 78.01 15.23 -26.17
N GLU A 195 78.83 15.35 -25.13
CA GLU A 195 78.65 14.66 -23.85
C GLU A 195 77.35 15.09 -23.13
N LYS A 196 76.99 16.38 -23.17
CA LYS A 196 75.70 16.86 -22.65
C LYS A 196 74.50 16.33 -23.42
N ASN A 197 74.61 16.23 -24.75
CA ASN A 197 73.53 15.66 -25.55
C ASN A 197 73.36 14.17 -25.26
N GLU A 198 74.45 13.42 -25.10
CA GLU A 198 74.39 12.02 -24.70
C GLU A 198 73.80 11.85 -23.29
N SER A 199 74.18 12.71 -22.33
CA SER A 199 73.58 12.66 -20.98
C SER A 199 72.08 12.99 -21.00
N LEU A 200 71.67 14.00 -21.77
CA LEU A 200 70.25 14.37 -21.91
C LEU A 200 69.43 13.27 -22.59
N VAL A 201 69.99 12.55 -23.57
CA VAL A 201 69.30 11.42 -24.22
C VAL A 201 69.08 10.28 -23.23
N VAL A 202 70.09 9.96 -22.41
CA VAL A 202 69.98 8.92 -21.36
C VAL A 202 68.96 9.32 -20.29
N GLU A 203 69.00 10.57 -19.84
CA GLU A 203 68.05 11.12 -18.86
C GLU A 203 66.61 11.13 -19.41
N ASN A 204 66.40 11.52 -20.68
CA ASN A 204 65.08 11.46 -21.31
C ASN A 204 64.54 10.03 -21.42
N TYR A 205 65.42 9.06 -21.68
CA TYR A 205 65.04 7.65 -21.72
C TYR A 205 64.63 7.13 -20.33
N GLN A 206 65.37 7.49 -19.28
CA GLN A 206 65.03 7.13 -17.90
C GLN A 206 63.72 7.78 -17.47
N LEU A 207 63.54 9.07 -17.73
CA LEU A 207 62.28 9.79 -17.44
C LEU A 207 61.09 9.19 -18.18
N ARG A 208 61.24 8.81 -19.46
CA ARG A 208 60.18 8.10 -20.19
C ARG A 208 59.83 6.76 -19.55
N LYS A 209 60.83 6.04 -19.06
CA LYS A 209 60.63 4.74 -18.39
C LYS A 209 59.91 4.89 -17.05
N GLU A 210 60.09 6.01 -16.36
CA GLU A 210 59.39 6.34 -15.10
C GLU A 210 57.99 6.92 -15.32
N VAL A 211 57.78 7.69 -16.39
CA VAL A 211 56.48 8.28 -16.72
C VAL A 211 55.46 7.23 -17.17
N GLU A 212 55.91 6.17 -17.85
CA GLU A 212 55.00 5.16 -18.38
C GLU A 212 54.21 4.37 -17.30
N PRO A 213 54.82 3.87 -16.21
CA PRO A 213 54.06 3.26 -15.11
C PRO A 213 53.17 4.28 -14.38
N LEU A 214 53.59 5.55 -14.29
CA LEU A 214 52.76 6.62 -13.70
C LEU A 214 51.52 6.91 -14.53
N LYS A 215 51.62 6.90 -15.88
CA LYS A 215 50.46 7.01 -16.77
C LYS A 215 49.51 5.82 -16.63
N ALA A 216 50.05 4.61 -16.52
CA ALA A 216 49.23 3.42 -16.31
C ALA A 216 48.50 3.47 -14.94
N ALA A 217 49.18 3.93 -13.90
CA ALA A 217 48.59 4.13 -12.59
C ALA A 217 47.51 5.23 -12.60
N LEU A 218 47.75 6.32 -13.32
CA LEU A 218 46.77 7.41 -13.50
C LEU A 218 45.50 6.89 -14.19
N GLN A 219 45.63 6.14 -15.29
CA GLN A 219 44.49 5.55 -15.99
C GLN A 219 43.71 4.55 -15.11
N ALA A 220 44.41 3.77 -14.28
CA ALA A 220 43.75 2.88 -13.32
C ALA A 220 42.93 3.68 -12.29
N LYS A 221 43.49 4.78 -11.77
CA LYS A 221 42.80 5.66 -10.83
C LYS A 221 41.62 6.40 -11.47
N GLU A 222 41.74 6.84 -12.72
CA GLU A 222 40.63 7.44 -13.46
C GLU A 222 39.45 6.48 -13.62
N ARG A 223 39.73 5.20 -13.92
CA ARG A 223 38.69 4.15 -13.99
C ARG A 223 38.03 3.90 -12.63
N GLU A 224 38.82 3.84 -11.55
CA GLU A 224 38.28 3.72 -10.20
C GLU A 224 37.37 4.90 -9.84
N VAL A 225 37.76 6.13 -10.21
CA VAL A 225 36.95 7.34 -10.00
C VAL A 225 35.65 7.28 -10.80
N GLU A 226 35.67 6.79 -12.04
CA GLU A 226 34.44 6.61 -12.83
C GLU A 226 33.51 5.55 -12.24
N GLU A 227 34.04 4.45 -11.72
CA GLU A 227 33.24 3.45 -11.02
C GLU A 227 32.63 3.99 -9.73
N LEU A 228 33.41 4.75 -8.94
CA LEU A 228 32.91 5.41 -7.74
C LEU A 228 31.83 6.44 -8.06
N LYS A 229 31.99 7.23 -9.14
CA LYS A 229 30.95 8.15 -9.62
C LYS A 229 29.66 7.42 -9.99
N LYS A 230 29.75 6.26 -10.66
CA LYS A 230 28.56 5.43 -10.97
C LYS A 230 27.89 4.92 -9.70
N LYS A 231 28.66 4.42 -8.74
CA LYS A 231 28.10 3.99 -7.43
C LYS A 231 27.44 5.14 -6.69
N LEU A 232 28.05 6.32 -6.70
CA LEU A 232 27.49 7.53 -6.09
C LEU A 232 26.15 7.93 -6.74
N SER A 233 26.05 7.88 -8.08
CA SER A 233 24.78 8.14 -8.76
C SER A 233 23.69 7.15 -8.37
N SER A 234 24.00 5.86 -8.24
CA SER A 234 23.04 4.86 -7.78
C SER A 234 22.62 5.09 -6.33
N CYS A 235 23.54 5.48 -5.44
CA CYS A 235 23.20 5.85 -4.07
C CYS A 235 22.27 7.09 -4.03
N ASN A 236 22.53 8.10 -4.85
CA ASN A 236 21.67 9.29 -4.93
C ASN A 236 20.26 8.96 -5.41
N GLU A 237 20.11 8.04 -6.37
CA GLU A 237 18.79 7.55 -6.80
C GLU A 237 18.06 6.80 -5.68
N LEU A 238 18.77 5.99 -4.90
CA LEU A 238 18.20 5.32 -3.73
C LEU A 238 17.76 6.32 -2.67
N SER A 239 18.56 7.35 -2.38
CA SER A 239 18.18 8.41 -1.45
C SER A 239 16.91 9.14 -1.91
N ARG A 240 16.79 9.48 -3.21
CA ARG A 240 15.56 10.08 -3.75
C ARG A 240 14.34 9.18 -3.55
N ARG A 241 14.48 7.87 -3.79
CA ARG A 241 13.39 6.92 -3.53
C ARG A 241 13.03 6.82 -2.05
N ILE A 242 14.02 6.93 -1.17
CA ILE A 242 13.78 6.96 0.29
C ILE A 242 12.99 8.23 0.64
N ASP A 243 13.36 9.39 0.11
CA ASP A 243 12.64 10.65 0.35
C ASP A 243 11.19 10.59 -0.15
N GLU A 244 10.96 10.02 -1.35
CA GLU A 244 9.61 9.79 -1.88
C GLU A 244 8.79 8.85 -0.99
N LEU A 245 9.41 7.77 -0.48
CA LEU A 245 8.74 6.85 0.44
C LEU A 245 8.43 7.52 1.78
N GLN A 246 9.32 8.36 2.30
CA GLN A 246 9.09 9.13 3.51
C GLN A 246 7.92 10.09 3.37
N GLN A 247 7.81 10.80 2.24
CA GLN A 247 6.65 11.66 1.96
C GLN A 247 5.35 10.86 1.93
N ARG A 248 5.33 9.69 1.26
CA ARG A 248 4.13 8.83 1.23
C ARG A 248 3.75 8.31 2.60
N VAL A 249 4.72 7.96 3.44
CA VAL A 249 4.48 7.55 4.83
C VAL A 249 3.87 8.69 5.63
N GLN A 250 4.38 9.92 5.50
CA GLN A 250 3.80 11.10 6.14
C GLN A 250 2.35 11.34 5.70
N GLU A 251 2.05 11.23 4.40
CA GLU A 251 0.67 11.33 3.91
C GLU A 251 -0.24 10.25 4.50
N TYR A 252 0.26 9.02 4.65
CA TYR A 252 -0.52 7.94 5.28
C TYR A 252 -0.72 8.19 6.77
N GLU A 253 0.26 8.73 7.48
CA GLU A 253 0.11 9.13 8.89
C GLU A 253 -0.92 10.25 9.06
N GLU A 254 -0.92 11.25 8.18
CA GLU A 254 -1.92 12.32 8.19
C GLU A 254 -3.32 11.77 7.92
N LYS A 255 -3.47 10.91 6.90
CA LYS A 255 -4.74 10.23 6.61
C LYS A 255 -5.20 9.35 7.78
N ALA A 256 -4.29 8.65 8.45
CA ALA A 256 -4.61 7.84 9.62
C ALA A 256 -5.10 8.70 10.80
N LYS A 257 -4.48 9.88 11.02
CA LYS A 257 -4.95 10.85 12.02
C LYS A 257 -6.34 11.37 11.69
N MET A 258 -6.63 11.69 10.42
CA MET A 258 -7.97 12.11 9.99
C MET A 258 -9.00 11.00 10.18
N VAL A 259 -8.68 9.76 9.81
CA VAL A 259 -9.58 8.61 10.02
C VAL A 259 -9.84 8.42 11.51
N SER A 260 -8.81 8.53 12.36
CA SER A 260 -9.00 8.42 13.80
C SER A 260 -9.87 9.55 14.39
N SER A 261 -9.79 10.78 13.85
CA SER A 261 -10.70 11.86 14.29
C SER A 261 -12.14 11.57 13.85
N ILE A 262 -12.34 11.11 12.62
CA ILE A 262 -13.66 10.72 12.10
C ILE A 262 -14.24 9.56 12.90
N GLU A 263 -13.43 8.57 13.28
CA GLU A 263 -13.85 7.46 14.14
C GLU A 263 -14.33 7.95 15.51
N LYS A 264 -13.62 8.91 16.12
CA LYS A 264 -14.04 9.53 17.40
C LYS A 264 -15.35 10.29 17.25
N GLU A 265 -15.46 11.13 16.23
CA GLU A 265 -16.70 11.88 15.94
C GLU A 265 -17.88 10.93 15.67
N LEU A 266 -17.65 9.85 14.93
CA LEU A 266 -18.68 8.82 14.67
C LEU A 266 -19.11 8.11 15.96
N MET A 267 -18.18 7.79 16.86
CA MET A 267 -18.51 7.20 18.16
C MET A 267 -19.26 8.18 19.06
N GLU A 268 -18.89 9.47 19.06
CA GLU A 268 -19.61 10.52 19.81
C GLU A 268 -21.05 10.71 19.30
N ILE A 269 -21.24 10.72 17.97
CA ILE A 269 -22.57 10.88 17.35
C ILE A 269 -23.47 9.66 17.60
N THR A 270 -22.89 8.47 17.61
CA THR A 270 -23.66 7.21 17.70
C THR A 270 -23.77 6.63 19.11
N GLY A 271 -22.92 7.07 20.04
CA GLY A 271 -22.80 6.52 21.39
C GLY A 271 -22.36 5.05 21.42
N ALA A 272 -21.84 4.52 20.32
CA ALA A 272 -21.45 3.12 20.20
C ALA A 272 -20.03 2.87 20.76
N PRO A 273 -19.78 1.71 21.42
CA PRO A 273 -18.50 1.41 22.05
C PRO A 273 -17.38 1.05 21.07
N THR A 274 -17.71 0.73 19.81
CA THR A 274 -16.71 0.44 18.77
C THR A 274 -17.02 1.19 17.46
N PRO A 275 -16.00 1.54 16.65
CA PRO A 275 -16.20 2.20 15.35
C PRO A 275 -17.01 1.36 14.36
N GLY A 276 -16.87 0.03 14.41
CA GLY A 276 -17.63 -0.91 13.59
C GLY A 276 -19.12 -0.90 13.92
N ASP A 277 -19.46 -0.88 15.21
CA ASP A 277 -20.84 -0.80 15.68
C ASP A 277 -21.43 0.58 15.39
N ALA A 278 -20.65 1.66 15.51
CA ALA A 278 -21.04 3.02 15.13
C ALA A 278 -21.45 3.09 13.65
N ILE A 279 -20.62 2.55 12.75
CA ILE A 279 -20.91 2.51 11.31
C ILE A 279 -22.14 1.64 11.02
N ALA A 280 -22.30 0.50 11.71
CA ALA A 280 -23.47 -0.35 11.59
C ALA A 280 -24.75 0.37 12.06
N LEU A 281 -24.66 1.16 13.15
CA LEU A 281 -25.76 1.97 13.66
C LEU A 281 -26.11 3.11 12.70
N VAL A 282 -25.12 3.82 12.14
CA VAL A 282 -25.35 4.85 11.10
C VAL A 282 -25.99 4.23 9.86
N ARG A 283 -25.57 3.02 9.45
CA ARG A 283 -26.21 2.31 8.33
C ARG A 283 -27.65 1.92 8.65
N LYS A 284 -27.94 1.46 9.87
CA LYS A 284 -29.31 1.20 10.33
C LYS A 284 -30.13 2.48 10.40
N MET A 285 -29.62 3.56 10.99
CA MET A 285 -30.26 4.88 11.01
C MET A 285 -30.50 5.43 9.60
N LYS A 286 -29.57 5.24 8.66
CA LYS A 286 -29.74 5.63 7.25
C LYS A 286 -30.87 4.83 6.58
N ASN A 287 -31.02 3.56 6.92
CA ASN A 287 -32.02 2.67 6.34
C ASN A 287 -33.40 2.79 7.03
N GLU A 288 -33.43 3.07 8.34
CA GLU A 288 -34.63 3.14 9.19
C GLU A 288 -35.17 4.56 9.36
N TYR A 289 -34.31 5.58 9.41
CA TYR A 289 -34.68 6.97 9.70
C TYR A 289 -34.72 7.90 8.48
N VAL A 290 -34.33 7.42 7.29
CA VAL A 290 -34.57 8.14 6.03
C VAL A 290 -35.53 7.35 5.16
N PRO A 291 -36.86 7.40 5.44
CA PRO A 291 -37.84 6.85 4.54
C PRO A 291 -37.66 7.51 3.18
N LYS A 292 -37.43 6.71 2.13
CA LYS A 292 -37.48 7.19 0.74
C LYS A 292 -38.78 7.97 0.48
N SER A 293 -39.85 7.69 1.22
CA SER A 293 -41.15 8.38 1.18
C SER A 293 -41.18 9.81 1.72
N LYS A 294 -40.26 10.22 2.62
CA LYS A 294 -40.09 11.63 3.04
C LYS A 294 -39.02 12.33 2.22
N LEU A 295 -38.06 11.58 1.68
CA LEU A 295 -37.01 12.14 0.83
C LEU A 295 -37.54 12.54 -0.55
N THR A 296 -38.44 11.76 -1.17
CA THR A 296 -39.07 12.13 -2.45
C THR A 296 -39.79 13.48 -2.42
N PRO A 297 -40.71 13.78 -1.47
CA PRO A 297 -41.39 15.06 -1.45
C PRO A 297 -40.43 16.23 -1.19
N LEU A 298 -39.43 16.05 -0.31
CA LEU A 298 -38.40 17.07 -0.09
C LEU A 298 -37.51 17.27 -1.32
N LEU A 299 -37.20 16.22 -2.07
CA LEU A 299 -36.40 16.32 -3.29
C LEU A 299 -37.19 17.02 -4.41
N ASP A 300 -38.49 16.79 -4.49
CA ASP A 300 -39.39 17.47 -5.42
C ASP A 300 -39.59 18.94 -5.03
N GLU A 301 -39.65 19.24 -3.73
CA GLU A 301 -39.71 20.60 -3.21
C GLU A 301 -38.40 21.36 -3.46
N ILE A 302 -37.23 20.72 -3.27
CA ILE A 302 -35.92 21.27 -3.63
C ILE A 302 -35.83 21.54 -5.13
N LYS A 303 -36.32 20.62 -5.98
CA LYS A 303 -36.37 20.85 -7.43
C LYS A 303 -37.28 22.02 -7.80
N ARG A 304 -38.44 22.15 -7.14
CA ARG A 304 -39.33 23.31 -7.32
C ARG A 304 -38.67 24.61 -6.90
N LEU A 305 -38.04 24.64 -5.73
CA LEU A 305 -37.33 25.82 -5.23
C LEU A 305 -36.17 26.20 -6.14
N LYS A 306 -35.40 25.23 -6.63
CA LYS A 306 -34.31 25.48 -7.59
C LYS A 306 -34.83 26.05 -8.92
N ALA A 307 -35.96 25.54 -9.41
CA ALA A 307 -36.62 26.10 -10.60
C ALA A 307 -37.15 27.52 -10.36
N GLN A 308 -37.64 27.82 -9.15
CA GLN A 308 -38.04 29.18 -8.77
C GLN A 308 -36.84 30.13 -8.67
N VAL A 309 -35.72 29.69 -8.09
CA VAL A 309 -34.49 30.49 -8.04
C VAL A 309 -33.98 30.78 -9.44
N ALA A 310 -33.94 29.79 -10.34
CA ALA A 310 -33.52 30.01 -11.72
C ALA A 310 -34.42 31.03 -12.45
N LYS A 311 -35.74 30.97 -12.24
CA LYS A 311 -36.68 31.97 -12.77
C LYS A 311 -36.44 33.36 -12.19
N LEU A 312 -36.22 33.46 -10.89
CA LEU A 312 -35.92 34.73 -10.22
C LEU A 312 -34.58 35.32 -10.67
N GLU A 313 -33.57 34.49 -10.94
CA GLU A 313 -32.30 34.93 -11.51
C GLU A 313 -32.47 35.47 -12.94
N GLU A 314 -33.29 34.80 -13.76
CA GLU A 314 -33.60 35.24 -15.12
C GLU A 314 -34.44 36.54 -15.12
N GLU A 315 -35.41 36.64 -14.22
CA GLU A 315 -36.18 37.86 -13.98
C GLU A 315 -35.28 39.00 -13.50
N ASN A 316 -34.37 38.76 -12.55
CA ASN A 316 -33.39 39.76 -12.10
C ASN A 316 -32.48 40.22 -13.23
N ARG A 317 -31.97 39.31 -14.08
CA ARG A 317 -31.19 39.68 -15.27
C ARG A 317 -32.01 40.55 -16.21
N SER A 318 -33.26 40.18 -16.48
CA SER A 318 -34.15 40.96 -17.33
C SER A 318 -34.46 42.36 -16.75
N LEU A 319 -34.55 42.47 -15.42
CA LEU A 319 -34.74 43.73 -14.72
C LEU A 319 -33.48 44.58 -14.73
N LEU A 320 -32.30 43.99 -14.61
CA LEU A 320 -31.02 44.68 -14.75
C LEU A 320 -30.87 45.25 -16.17
N GLU A 321 -31.16 44.46 -17.21
CA GLU A 321 -31.14 44.93 -18.60
C GLU A 321 -32.17 46.05 -18.85
N LYS A 322 -33.38 45.94 -18.27
CA LYS A 322 -34.39 47.00 -18.35
C LYS A 322 -33.94 48.26 -17.61
N ASN A 323 -33.34 48.12 -16.43
CA ASN A 323 -32.80 49.25 -15.67
C ASN A 323 -31.63 49.90 -16.40
N GLU A 324 -30.77 49.13 -17.07
CA GLU A 324 -29.68 49.65 -17.89
C GLU A 324 -30.23 50.42 -19.10
N LYS A 325 -31.21 49.86 -19.82
CA LYS A 325 -31.92 50.57 -20.90
C LYS A 325 -32.64 51.83 -20.42
N LEU A 326 -33.24 51.82 -19.24
CA LEU A 326 -33.85 52.99 -18.63
C LEU A 326 -32.79 54.02 -18.19
N ALA A 327 -31.65 53.58 -17.68
CA ALA A 327 -30.54 54.45 -17.33
C ALA A 327 -29.92 55.09 -18.58
N GLU A 328 -29.77 54.35 -19.67
CA GLU A 328 -29.36 54.88 -20.98
C GLU A 328 -30.39 55.86 -21.55
N ALA A 329 -31.68 55.52 -21.47
CA ALA A 329 -32.75 56.44 -21.86
C ALA A 329 -32.73 57.72 -21.02
N LEU A 330 -32.56 57.62 -19.69
CA LEU A 330 -32.40 58.77 -18.80
C LEU A 330 -31.14 59.57 -19.11
N ARG A 331 -29.99 58.93 -19.38
CA ARG A 331 -28.78 59.63 -19.84
C ARG A 331 -29.03 60.37 -21.14
N SER A 332 -29.69 59.74 -22.11
CA SER A 332 -30.03 60.39 -23.39
C SER A 332 -31.01 61.54 -23.22
N ILE A 333 -31.92 61.47 -22.24
CA ILE A 333 -32.86 62.56 -21.90
C ILE A 333 -32.14 63.67 -21.15
N ILE A 334 -31.22 63.34 -20.23
CA ILE A 334 -30.37 64.31 -19.53
C ILE A 334 -29.46 65.02 -20.54
N GLU A 335 -28.76 64.32 -21.43
CA GLU A 335 -27.94 64.92 -22.49
C GLU A 335 -28.76 65.81 -23.44
N LYS A 336 -30.01 65.44 -23.74
CA LYS A 336 -30.94 66.28 -24.53
C LYS A 336 -31.55 67.43 -23.74
N GLY A 337 -31.64 67.32 -22.41
CA GLY A 337 -32.13 68.35 -21.50
C GLY A 337 -31.07 69.38 -21.16
N THR A 338 -29.84 68.94 -20.87
CA THR A 338 -28.67 69.81 -20.64
C THR A 338 -28.17 70.44 -21.94
N GLY A 339 -28.47 69.85 -23.10
CA GLY A 339 -28.21 70.46 -24.41
C GLY A 339 -29.25 71.53 -24.84
N LYS A 340 -30.22 71.88 -23.98
CA LYS A 340 -31.24 72.91 -24.28
C LYS A 340 -31.37 74.01 -23.21
N GLU A 341 -30.53 74.00 -22.18
CA GLU A 341 -30.46 75.09 -21.19
C GLU A 341 -29.20 75.97 -21.31
N ASP A 342 -28.34 75.74 -22.32
CA ASP A 342 -27.17 76.58 -22.64
C ASP A 342 -27.21 77.13 -24.10
N GLU A 343 -28.38 77.59 -24.57
CA GLU A 343 -28.48 78.57 -25.68
C GLU A 343 -29.35 79.77 -25.30
#